data_AF-A0A4W3GV00-F1
#
_entry.id   AF-A0A4W3GV00-F1
#
_cell.length_a   1.000
_cell.length_b   1.000
_cell.length_c   1.000
_cell.angle_alpha   90.00
_cell.angle_beta   90.00
_cell.angle_gamma   90.00
#
_symmetry.space_group_name_H-M   'P 1'
#
loop_
_entity.id
_entity.type
_entity.pdbx_description
1 polymer ?
#
loop_
_entity_poly.entity_id
_entity_poly.type
_entity_poly.pdbx_seq_one_letter_code
_entity_poly.pdbx_strand_id
1 'polypeptide(L)'
;MSPQALFNLPTRWLYAHCCVRTASSRRNLVYCVDSASCLCFLTMIFQQVCIWFFCLFCLGVQGGTSCDFNDELYAGDLAKSNKFYGRWYLIMQASSTKAGLEKIRKLDNAIYTLIKRDDLKMFAKGDVRAANADACIHNEWMFHVNSATKHMMRDDIVHREYRVYSPDCKNCMILRETQKTGKRVFDRILLYARKVIVCSTVRDDFRTRANCWNMNEIFVLPQKLAFCA
;
A
#
# COMPACT_ATOMS: atom_id res chain seq x y z
N MET A 1 12.79 -38.28 -21.14
CA MET A 1 12.58 -38.58 -22.57
C MET A 1 11.94 -37.37 -23.23
N SER A 2 12.68 -36.70 -24.13
CA SER A 2 12.13 -35.93 -25.26
C SER A 2 11.69 -36.93 -26.35
N PRO A 3 10.84 -36.57 -27.35
CA PRO A 3 11.39 -36.03 -28.60
C PRO A 3 10.51 -34.95 -29.32
N GLN A 4 11.15 -34.37 -30.33
CA GLN A 4 10.81 -33.27 -31.24
C GLN A 4 9.83 -33.63 -32.40
N ALA A 5 9.36 -32.60 -33.15
CA ALA A 5 9.23 -32.48 -34.64
C ALA A 5 8.02 -31.59 -35.03
N LEU A 6 8.13 -30.42 -35.70
CA LEU A 6 8.47 -30.05 -37.11
C LEU A 6 7.24 -29.71 -38.00
N PHE A 7 7.16 -28.43 -38.40
CA PHE A 7 6.66 -27.79 -39.65
C PHE A 7 5.57 -28.43 -40.55
N ASN A 8 4.54 -27.64 -40.95
CA ASN A 8 4.39 -27.15 -42.34
C ASN A 8 3.14 -26.25 -42.60
N LEU A 9 3.34 -25.30 -43.53
CA LEU A 9 2.51 -24.24 -44.13
C LEU A 9 1.33 -24.76 -45.01
N PRO A 10 0.30 -23.95 -45.40
CA PRO A 10 0.44 -22.93 -46.46
C PRO A 10 -0.43 -21.65 -46.33
N THR A 11 0.12 -20.52 -46.75
CA THR A 11 -0.63 -19.27 -47.05
C THR A 11 -0.42 -18.91 -48.51
N ARG A 12 -1.52 -18.85 -49.27
CA ARG A 12 -1.56 -18.41 -50.66
C ARG A 12 -2.63 -17.31 -50.75
N TRP A 13 -2.23 -16.06 -50.99
CA TRP A 13 -3.13 -14.98 -51.37
C TRP A 13 -2.52 -14.19 -52.53
N LEU A 14 -3.35 -13.97 -53.55
CA LEU A 14 -3.05 -13.28 -54.80
C LEU A 14 -2.95 -11.77 -54.59
N TYR A 15 -1.94 -11.13 -55.18
CA TYR A 15 -1.82 -9.67 -55.26
C TYR A 15 -2.55 -9.15 -56.52
N ALA A 16 -3.47 -8.22 -56.34
CA ALA A 16 -4.03 -7.38 -57.40
C ALA A 16 -3.27 -6.03 -57.44
N HIS A 17 -2.81 -5.62 -58.61
CA HIS A 17 -2.10 -4.35 -58.83
C HIS A 17 -3.09 -3.21 -59.12
N CYS A 18 -2.99 -2.10 -58.39
CA CYS A 18 -3.63 -0.82 -58.74
C CYS A 18 -2.64 0.09 -59.46
N CYS A 19 -2.98 0.56 -60.66
CA CYS A 19 -2.24 1.59 -61.39
C CYS A 19 -3.10 2.84 -61.57
N VAL A 20 -2.56 4.01 -61.20
CA VAL A 20 -3.18 5.32 -61.45
C VAL A 20 -2.48 5.97 -62.65
N ARG A 21 -3.23 6.38 -63.68
CA ARG A 21 -2.71 7.14 -64.84
C ARG A 21 -3.04 8.63 -64.66
N THR A 22 -2.03 9.47 -64.69
CA THR A 22 -2.19 10.92 -64.94
C THR A 22 -1.68 11.25 -66.33
N ALA A 23 -2.54 11.83 -67.16
CA ALA A 23 -2.21 12.22 -68.54
C ALA A 23 -1.69 13.66 -68.58
N SER A 24 -0.42 13.86 -68.97
CA SER A 24 0.03 15.12 -69.55
C SER A 24 1.28 14.89 -70.42
N SER A 25 1.33 15.68 -71.48
CA SER A 25 2.04 15.48 -72.74
C SER A 25 3.57 15.38 -72.62
N ARG A 26 4.16 14.47 -73.43
CA ARG A 26 5.60 14.28 -73.70
C ARG A 26 6.49 13.90 -72.51
N ARG A 27 6.24 12.72 -71.96
CA ARG A 27 7.21 11.67 -71.59
C ARG A 27 6.43 10.60 -70.83
N ASN A 28 6.24 9.42 -71.45
CA ASN A 28 5.62 8.29 -70.76
C ASN A 28 6.61 7.71 -69.74
N LEU A 29 6.67 8.28 -68.54
CA LEU A 29 7.22 7.59 -67.38
C LEU A 29 6.05 6.89 -66.67
N VAL A 30 6.01 5.57 -66.81
CA VAL A 30 5.20 4.70 -65.97
C VAL A 30 6.02 4.44 -64.71
N TYR A 31 5.67 5.11 -63.61
CA TYR A 31 6.19 4.73 -62.29
C TYR A 31 5.31 3.60 -61.75
N CYS A 32 5.74 2.36 -61.97
CA CYS A 32 5.28 1.25 -61.15
C CYS A 32 5.98 1.37 -59.80
N VAL A 33 5.32 1.96 -58.81
CA VAL A 33 5.75 1.79 -57.43
C VAL A 33 5.39 0.36 -57.05
N ASP A 34 6.41 -0.47 -56.84
CA ASP A 34 6.25 -1.85 -56.41
C ASP A 34 5.32 -1.92 -55.20
N SER A 35 4.25 -2.71 -55.32
CA SER A 35 3.26 -2.93 -54.27
C SER A 35 3.90 -3.42 -52.97
N ALA A 36 5.02 -4.15 -53.08
CA ALA A 36 5.83 -4.61 -51.96
C ALA A 36 6.46 -3.45 -51.16
N SER A 37 6.90 -2.38 -51.82
CA SER A 37 7.50 -1.22 -51.16
C SER A 37 6.46 -0.47 -50.33
N CYS A 38 5.25 -0.31 -50.85
CA CYS A 38 4.17 0.39 -50.16
C CYS A 38 3.67 -0.37 -48.92
N LEU A 39 3.58 -1.70 -49.00
CA LEU A 39 3.25 -2.55 -47.86
C LEU A 39 4.33 -2.52 -46.76
N CYS A 40 5.62 -2.49 -47.12
CA CYS A 40 6.70 -2.34 -46.14
C CYS A 40 6.66 -1.00 -45.40
N PHE A 41 6.35 0.10 -46.09
CA PHE A 41 6.21 1.41 -45.43
C PHE A 41 5.01 1.43 -44.47
N LEU A 42 3.87 0.85 -44.86
CA LEU A 42 2.68 0.76 -44.01
C LEU A 42 2.90 -0.13 -42.78
N THR A 43 3.60 -1.27 -42.92
CA THR A 43 3.92 -2.15 -41.77
C THR A 43 4.92 -1.49 -40.82
N MET A 44 5.90 -0.75 -41.33
CA MET A 44 6.83 0.01 -40.49
C MET A 44 6.13 1.13 -39.71
N ILE A 45 5.21 1.86 -40.35
CA ILE A 45 4.41 2.90 -39.68
C ILE A 45 3.51 2.29 -38.61
N PHE A 46 2.83 1.18 -38.93
CA PHE A 46 1.96 0.48 -37.97
C PHE A 46 2.74 -0.05 -36.77
N GLN A 47 3.91 -0.63 -37.00
CA GLN A 47 4.79 -1.13 -35.93
C GLN A 47 5.28 0.02 -35.03
N GLN A 48 5.67 1.16 -35.61
CA GLN A 48 6.09 2.34 -34.86
C GLN A 48 4.95 2.89 -34.00
N VAL A 49 3.74 2.99 -34.56
CA VAL A 49 2.54 3.45 -33.85
C VAL A 49 2.18 2.50 -32.70
N CYS A 50 2.22 1.18 -32.91
CA CYS A 50 1.99 0.20 -31.86
C CYS A 50 3.01 0.31 -30.72
N ILE A 51 4.29 0.53 -31.02
CA ILE A 51 5.34 0.73 -30.01
C ILE A 51 5.04 1.99 -29.19
N TRP A 52 4.67 3.10 -29.83
CA TRP A 52 4.29 4.33 -29.14
C TRP A 52 3.08 4.17 -28.23
N PHE A 53 2.02 3.49 -28.69
CA PHE A 53 0.85 3.19 -27.86
C PHE A 53 1.21 2.29 -26.68
N PHE A 54 2.04 1.26 -26.86
CA PHE A 54 2.53 0.42 -25.77
C PHE A 54 3.38 1.21 -24.77
N CYS A 55 4.28 2.09 -25.24
CA CYS A 55 5.08 2.94 -24.37
C CYS A 55 4.22 3.92 -23.56
N LEU A 56 3.23 4.57 -24.19
CA LEU A 56 2.30 5.46 -23.50
C LEU A 56 1.42 4.70 -22.49
N PHE A 57 0.99 3.48 -22.82
CA PHE A 57 0.26 2.61 -21.89
C PHE A 57 1.15 2.22 -20.70
N CYS A 58 2.40 1.82 -20.92
CA CYS A 58 3.35 1.51 -19.85
C CYS A 58 3.65 2.72 -18.94
N LEU A 59 3.78 3.92 -19.52
CA LEU A 59 3.98 5.16 -18.76
C LEU A 59 2.73 5.56 -17.97
N GLY A 60 1.53 5.37 -18.53
CA GLY A 60 0.26 5.63 -17.85
C GLY A 60 -0.02 4.65 -16.71
N VAL A 61 0.42 3.40 -16.83
CA VAL A 61 0.24 2.36 -15.80
C VAL A 61 1.27 2.47 -14.66
N GLN A 62 2.37 3.21 -14.85
CA GLN A 62 3.35 3.48 -13.80
C GLN A 62 3.00 4.66 -12.88
N GLY A 63 1.83 5.29 -13.08
CA GLY A 63 1.25 6.26 -12.15
C GLY A 63 0.73 5.60 -10.86
N GLY A 64 1.57 4.84 -10.15
CA GLY A 64 1.27 4.39 -8.80
C GLY A 64 1.25 5.60 -7.89
N THR A 65 0.10 5.91 -7.29
CA THR A 65 0.04 6.90 -6.22
C THR A 65 1.00 6.46 -5.10
N SER A 66 2.01 7.28 -4.80
CA SER A 66 2.91 7.00 -3.68
C SER A 66 2.09 6.98 -2.40
N CYS A 67 2.15 5.88 -1.65
CA CYS A 67 1.45 5.72 -0.36
C CYS A 67 2.22 6.41 0.79
N ASP A 68 2.59 7.65 0.54
CA ASP A 68 3.25 8.54 1.48
C ASP A 68 2.23 9.54 2.00
N PHE A 69 2.19 9.70 3.31
CA PHE A 69 1.23 10.57 3.98
C PHE A 69 2.00 11.68 4.70
N ASN A 70 1.61 12.92 4.44
CA ASN A 70 2.32 14.12 4.92
C ASN A 70 2.09 14.41 6.42
N ASP A 71 1.32 13.57 7.10
CA ASP A 71 0.95 13.71 8.51
C ASP A 71 1.72 12.74 9.43
N GLU A 72 2.79 12.13 8.92
CA GLU A 72 3.73 11.36 9.74
C GLU A 72 4.40 12.25 10.77
N LEU A 73 4.47 11.76 12.01
CA LEU A 73 5.11 12.43 13.13
C LEU A 73 6.49 11.84 13.36
N TYR A 74 7.47 12.70 13.55
CA TYR A 74 8.78 12.28 14.04
C TYR A 74 8.68 11.74 15.47
N ALA A 75 9.31 10.60 15.74
CA ALA A 75 9.19 9.94 17.05
C ALA A 75 9.77 10.81 18.19
N GLY A 76 10.76 11.65 17.90
CA GLY A 76 11.28 12.64 18.87
C GLY A 76 10.25 13.70 19.25
N ASP A 77 9.43 14.16 18.30
CA ASP A 77 8.38 15.14 18.58
C ASP A 77 7.23 14.51 19.37
N LEU A 78 6.92 13.24 19.08
CA LEU A 78 5.97 12.44 19.83
C LEU A 78 6.42 12.29 21.30
N ALA A 79 7.70 11.97 21.54
CA ALA A 79 8.27 11.80 22.89
C ALA A 79 8.44 13.11 23.68
N LYS A 80 8.52 14.26 22.99
CA LYS A 80 8.59 15.55 23.68
C LYS A 80 7.21 16.12 23.97
N SER A 81 6.25 15.91 23.08
CA SER A 81 4.95 16.58 23.13
C SER A 81 3.99 15.96 24.14
N ASN A 82 3.57 16.75 25.12
CA ASN A 82 2.66 16.29 26.16
C ASN A 82 1.27 15.85 25.65
N LYS A 83 0.90 16.23 24.41
CA LYS A 83 -0.43 15.95 23.84
C LYS A 83 -0.68 14.47 23.56
N PHE A 84 0.36 13.64 23.50
CA PHE A 84 0.24 12.21 23.18
C PHE A 84 0.14 11.30 24.40
N TYR A 85 0.44 11.80 25.61
CA TYR A 85 0.37 10.97 26.82
C TYR A 85 -1.05 10.80 27.36
N GLY A 86 -1.25 9.79 28.20
CA GLY A 86 -2.54 9.39 28.74
C GLY A 86 -3.19 8.27 27.94
N ARG A 87 -4.51 8.12 28.12
CA ARG A 87 -5.29 6.99 27.62
C ARG A 87 -5.66 7.11 26.15
N TRP A 88 -5.60 5.97 25.46
CA TRP A 88 -5.97 5.79 24.06
C TRP A 88 -6.75 4.49 23.88
N TYR A 89 -7.90 4.58 23.24
CA TYR A 89 -8.75 3.45 22.90
C TYR A 89 -8.33 2.90 21.54
N LEU A 90 -8.14 1.58 21.45
CA LEU A 90 -7.89 0.92 20.18
C LEU A 90 -9.21 0.67 19.45
N ILE A 91 -9.38 1.30 18.29
CA ILE A 91 -10.65 1.34 17.55
C ILE A 91 -10.69 0.25 16.48
N MET A 92 -9.64 0.16 15.67
CA MET A 92 -9.55 -0.82 14.59
C MET A 92 -8.11 -1.09 14.20
N GLN A 93 -7.88 -2.24 13.56
CA GLN A 93 -6.60 -2.67 13.04
C GLN A 93 -6.76 -3.15 11.61
N ALA A 94 -5.78 -2.85 10.75
CA ALA A 94 -5.64 -3.43 9.43
C ALA A 94 -4.30 -4.17 9.31
N SER A 95 -4.25 -5.18 8.46
CA SER A 95 -3.07 -6.02 8.23
C SER A 95 -3.06 -6.51 6.79
N SER A 96 -1.86 -6.78 6.26
CA SER A 96 -1.68 -7.44 4.96
C SER A 96 -2.08 -8.92 4.98
N THR A 97 -2.15 -9.53 6.17
CA THR A 97 -2.47 -10.96 6.35
C THR A 97 -3.49 -11.19 7.45
N LYS A 98 -4.27 -12.28 7.30
CA LYS A 98 -5.20 -12.76 8.34
C LYS A 98 -4.51 -13.04 9.67
N ALA A 99 -3.31 -13.64 9.60
CA ALA A 99 -2.47 -13.92 10.76
C ALA A 99 -2.16 -12.65 11.59
N GLY A 100 -1.95 -11.51 10.93
CA GLY A 100 -1.73 -10.24 11.63
C GLY A 100 -2.93 -9.77 12.46
N LEU A 101 -4.14 -10.28 12.20
CA LEU A 101 -5.35 -9.97 12.97
C LEU A 101 -5.76 -11.06 13.99
N GLU A 102 -5.09 -12.21 14.04
CA GLU A 102 -5.52 -13.33 14.89
C GLU A 102 -5.62 -12.96 16.37
N LYS A 103 -4.69 -12.13 16.85
CA LYS A 103 -4.70 -11.66 18.24
C LYS A 103 -5.86 -10.69 18.48
N ILE A 104 -6.06 -9.71 17.60
CA ILE A 104 -7.06 -8.66 17.80
C ILE A 104 -8.49 -9.21 17.70
N ARG A 105 -8.73 -10.22 16.87
CA ARG A 105 -10.05 -10.87 16.70
C ARG A 105 -10.55 -11.57 17.97
N LYS A 106 -9.67 -11.84 18.93
CA LYS A 106 -10.01 -12.46 20.22
C LYS A 106 -10.34 -11.45 21.31
N LEU A 107 -10.27 -10.14 21.00
CA LEU A 107 -10.46 -9.06 21.95
C LEU A 107 -11.84 -8.41 21.77
N ASP A 108 -12.45 -8.00 22.87
CA ASP A 108 -13.59 -7.08 22.83
C ASP A 108 -13.10 -5.64 22.75
N ASN A 109 -12.17 -5.25 23.63
CA ASN A 109 -11.67 -3.90 23.73
C ASN A 109 -10.23 -3.84 24.27
N ALA A 110 -9.56 -2.72 24.06
CA ALA A 110 -8.23 -2.45 24.58
C ALA A 110 -8.00 -0.96 24.81
N ILE A 111 -7.41 -0.62 25.95
CA ILE A 111 -6.91 0.71 26.29
C ILE A 111 -5.40 0.65 26.39
N TYR A 112 -4.75 1.68 25.86
CA TYR A 112 -3.32 1.87 26.00
C TYR A 112 -3.07 3.21 26.69
N THR A 113 -2.28 3.20 27.75
CA THR A 113 -1.88 4.41 28.47
C THR A 113 -0.42 4.71 28.14
N LEU A 114 -0.19 5.79 27.42
CA LEU A 114 1.15 6.31 27.14
C LEU A 114 1.62 7.18 28.30
N ILE A 115 2.82 6.93 28.80
CA ILE A 115 3.41 7.61 29.95
C ILE A 115 4.78 8.15 29.55
N LYS A 116 5.00 9.45 29.83
CA LYS A 116 6.30 10.10 29.58
C LYS A 116 7.36 9.52 30.51
N ARG A 117 8.57 9.32 29.98
CA ARG A 117 9.74 8.91 30.76
C ARG A 117 10.86 9.92 30.61
N ASP A 118 11.33 10.11 29.39
CA ASP A 118 12.29 11.15 29.03
C ASP A 118 11.97 11.68 27.61
N ASP A 119 12.82 12.51 27.04
CA ASP A 119 12.60 13.11 25.72
C ASP A 119 12.81 12.15 24.53
N LEU A 120 13.31 10.94 24.77
CA LEU A 120 13.59 9.90 23.78
C LEU A 120 12.96 8.55 24.13
N LYS A 121 12.26 8.43 25.25
CA LYS A 121 11.65 7.21 25.77
C LYS A 121 10.25 7.44 26.25
N MET A 122 9.41 6.46 25.94
CA MET A 122 8.01 6.43 26.34
C MET A 122 7.67 5.05 26.86
N PHE A 123 6.79 5.01 27.85
CA PHE A 123 6.28 3.76 28.39
C PHE A 123 4.82 3.61 28.02
N ALA A 124 4.39 2.41 27.64
CA ALA A 124 3.00 2.11 27.34
C ALA A 124 2.50 0.99 28.24
N LYS A 125 1.36 1.21 28.88
CA LYS A 125 0.57 0.14 29.53
C LYS A 125 -0.59 -0.22 28.63
N GLY A 126 -0.90 -1.50 28.49
CA GLY A 126 -2.03 -2.00 27.71
C GLY A 126 -2.95 -2.85 28.57
N ASP A 127 -4.19 -2.41 28.69
CA ASP A 127 -5.25 -3.06 29.44
C ASP A 127 -6.28 -3.59 28.45
N VAL A 128 -6.38 -4.92 28.35
CA VAL A 128 -7.07 -5.59 27.25
C VAL A 128 -8.15 -6.53 27.78
N ARG A 129 -9.36 -6.42 27.22
CA ARG A 129 -10.50 -7.28 27.50
C ARG A 129 -10.66 -8.33 26.40
N ALA A 130 -10.66 -9.61 26.78
CA ALA A 130 -10.96 -10.70 25.86
C ALA A 130 -12.45 -10.71 25.46
N ALA A 131 -12.77 -11.16 24.25
CA ALA A 131 -14.16 -11.22 23.76
C ALA A 131 -14.99 -12.33 24.43
N ASN A 132 -14.36 -13.44 24.76
CA ASN A 132 -15.03 -14.67 25.21
C ASN A 132 -14.77 -14.99 26.69
N ALA A 133 -14.13 -14.09 27.43
CA ALA A 133 -13.81 -14.30 28.83
C ALA A 133 -13.83 -12.95 29.56
N ASP A 134 -14.25 -12.96 30.83
CA ASP A 134 -14.17 -11.79 31.70
C ASP A 134 -12.75 -11.57 32.27
N ALA A 135 -11.73 -12.08 31.59
CA ALA A 135 -10.34 -11.90 31.98
C ALA A 135 -9.78 -10.59 31.40
N CYS A 136 -9.08 -9.84 32.25
CA CYS A 136 -8.24 -8.72 31.84
C CYS A 136 -6.81 -9.21 31.60
N ILE A 137 -6.20 -8.71 30.53
CA ILE A 137 -4.81 -8.96 30.18
C ILE A 137 -4.08 -7.62 30.25
N HIS A 138 -3.07 -7.55 31.11
CA HIS A 138 -2.23 -6.38 31.30
C HIS A 138 -0.87 -6.61 30.62
N ASN A 139 -0.43 -5.61 29.87
CA ASN A 139 0.84 -5.64 29.16
C ASN A 139 1.58 -4.32 29.35
N GLU A 140 2.91 -4.37 29.30
CA GLU A 140 3.75 -3.20 29.44
C GLU A 140 4.84 -3.22 28.37
N TRP A 141 5.15 -2.04 27.82
CA TRP A 141 6.17 -1.89 26.79
C TRP A 141 6.98 -0.63 27.02
N MET A 142 8.30 -0.73 26.80
CA MET A 142 9.21 0.40 26.72
C MET A 142 9.51 0.70 25.25
N PHE A 143 9.32 1.96 24.88
CA PHE A 143 9.64 2.48 23.55
C PHE A 143 10.79 3.49 23.64
N HIS A 144 11.65 3.49 22.63
CA HIS A 144 12.71 4.47 22.47
C HIS A 144 12.76 5.02 21.04
N VAL A 145 13.29 6.23 20.90
CA VAL A 145 13.55 6.86 19.61
C VAL A 145 14.89 6.37 19.08
N ASN A 146 14.91 5.79 17.89
CA ASN A 146 16.14 5.39 17.23
C ASN A 146 16.85 6.63 16.65
N SER A 147 18.13 6.84 17.00
CA SER A 147 18.87 8.02 16.57
C SER A 147 19.16 8.05 15.07
N ALA A 148 19.26 6.90 14.41
CA ALA A 148 19.57 6.78 12.99
C ALA A 148 18.31 6.92 12.12
N THR A 149 17.24 6.15 12.42
CA THR A 149 16.01 6.17 11.61
C THR A 149 15.02 7.24 12.04
N LYS A 150 15.17 7.80 13.25
CA LYS A 150 14.20 8.72 13.89
C LYS A 150 12.81 8.10 14.12
N HIS A 151 12.67 6.78 13.94
CA HIS A 151 11.46 6.03 14.23
C HIS A 151 11.41 5.57 15.68
N MET A 152 10.22 5.22 16.14
CA MET A 152 10.04 4.60 17.44
C MET A 152 10.34 3.10 17.34
N MET A 153 11.03 2.57 18.34
CA MET A 153 11.42 1.17 18.47
C MET A 153 10.99 0.66 19.84
N ARG A 154 10.89 -0.68 19.99
CA ARG A 154 10.51 -1.33 21.25
C ARG A 154 11.64 -2.21 21.75
N ASP A 155 11.92 -2.16 23.04
CA ASP A 155 13.11 -2.80 23.62
C ASP A 155 13.11 -4.33 23.52
N ASP A 156 11.93 -4.95 23.48
CA ASP A 156 11.73 -6.40 23.45
C ASP A 156 11.65 -7.01 22.03
N ILE A 157 11.55 -6.19 20.97
CA ILE A 157 11.47 -6.67 19.59
C ILE A 157 12.49 -5.97 18.69
N VAL A 158 13.44 -6.77 18.20
CA VAL A 158 14.44 -6.33 17.25
C VAL A 158 13.84 -6.11 15.85
N HIS A 159 14.29 -5.06 15.16
CA HIS A 159 13.91 -4.70 13.78
C HIS A 159 12.42 -4.41 13.55
N ARG A 160 11.67 -4.09 14.61
CA ARG A 160 10.30 -3.59 14.46
C ARG A 160 10.25 -2.08 14.63
N GLU A 161 9.85 -1.40 13.57
CA GLU A 161 9.70 0.04 13.52
C GLU A 161 8.23 0.43 13.73
N TYR A 162 8.04 1.53 14.44
CA TYR A 162 6.75 2.10 14.76
C TYR A 162 6.72 3.55 14.25
N ARG A 163 5.78 3.82 13.33
CA ARG A 163 5.54 5.17 12.78
C ARG A 163 4.17 5.65 13.21
N VAL A 164 4.04 6.92 13.53
CA VAL A 164 2.79 7.51 14.01
C VAL A 164 2.33 8.58 13.03
N TYR A 165 1.06 8.52 12.65
CA TYR A 165 0.42 9.49 11.79
C TYR A 165 -0.68 10.21 12.59
N SER A 166 -0.78 11.52 12.39
CA SER A 166 -1.81 12.36 12.99
C SER A 166 -2.83 12.74 11.92
N PRO A 167 -3.87 11.92 11.67
CA PRO A 167 -4.90 12.26 10.70
C PRO A 167 -5.60 13.56 11.11
N ASP A 168 -6.49 14.08 10.25
CA ASP A 168 -7.29 15.28 10.55
C ASP A 168 -8.37 15.00 11.63
N CYS A 169 -7.89 14.72 12.83
CA CYS A 169 -8.61 14.46 14.06
C CYS A 169 -7.65 14.70 15.23
N LYS A 170 -7.86 15.79 15.97
CA LYS A 170 -7.01 16.18 17.12
C LYS A 170 -6.90 15.12 18.23
N ASN A 171 -7.84 14.16 18.24
CA ASN A 171 -7.97 13.14 19.27
C ASN A 171 -7.78 11.72 18.70
N CYS A 172 -7.14 11.60 17.54
CA CYS A 172 -6.88 10.32 16.89
C CYS A 172 -5.41 10.21 16.50
N MET A 173 -4.92 8.99 16.38
CA MET A 173 -3.61 8.70 15.79
C MET A 173 -3.64 7.34 15.12
N ILE A 174 -2.85 7.18 14.06
CA ILE A 174 -2.65 5.90 13.39
C ILE A 174 -1.22 5.45 13.66
N LEU A 175 -1.06 4.27 14.24
CA LEU A 175 0.25 3.64 14.44
C LEU A 175 0.46 2.61 13.33
N ARG A 176 1.56 2.71 12.59
CA ARG A 176 2.01 1.66 11.68
C ARG A 176 3.15 0.89 12.30
N GLU A 177 3.01 -0.43 12.34
CA GLU A 177 4.04 -1.33 12.80
C GLU A 177 4.60 -2.12 11.62
N THR A 178 5.91 -2.01 11.39
CA THR A 178 6.58 -2.76 10.33
C THR A 178 7.75 -3.55 10.87
N GLN A 179 7.92 -4.77 10.39
CA GLN A 179 9.10 -5.57 10.65
C GLN A 179 9.42 -6.38 9.40
N LYS A 180 10.64 -6.17 8.89
CA LYS A 180 11.17 -6.91 7.74
C LYS A 180 12.24 -7.88 8.24
N THR A 181 11.92 -9.17 8.28
CA THR A 181 12.87 -10.21 8.68
C THR A 181 12.99 -11.24 7.57
N GLY A 182 14.03 -11.11 6.74
CA GLY A 182 14.24 -11.96 5.57
C GLY A 182 13.06 -11.89 4.60
N LYS A 183 12.38 -13.02 4.37
CA LYS A 183 11.19 -13.13 3.51
C LYS A 183 9.87 -12.80 4.21
N ARG A 184 9.84 -12.69 5.55
CA ARG A 184 8.62 -12.40 6.30
C ARG A 184 8.49 -10.89 6.50
N VAL A 185 7.36 -10.36 6.05
CA VAL A 185 6.97 -8.97 6.26
C VAL A 185 5.80 -8.96 7.23
N PHE A 186 6.01 -8.34 8.39
CA PHE A 186 4.94 -7.96 9.29
C PHE A 186 4.63 -6.50 9.03
N ASP A 187 3.40 -6.20 8.66
CA ASP A 187 2.95 -4.83 8.40
C ASP A 187 1.48 -4.71 8.79
N ARG A 188 1.20 -3.79 9.70
CA ARG A 188 -0.15 -3.51 10.18
C ARG A 188 -0.28 -2.06 10.59
N ILE A 189 -1.52 -1.57 10.57
CA ILE A 189 -1.86 -0.26 11.12
C ILE A 189 -2.95 -0.37 12.17
N LEU A 190 -2.90 0.50 13.17
CA LEU A 190 -3.82 0.55 14.29
C LEU A 190 -4.36 1.96 14.43
N LEU A 191 -5.68 2.11 14.50
CA LEU A 191 -6.33 3.39 14.78
C LEU A 191 -6.58 3.50 16.28
N TYR A 192 -6.01 4.54 16.88
CA TYR A 192 -6.25 4.92 18.26
C TYR A 192 -7.05 6.22 18.33
N ALA A 193 -7.89 6.35 19.34
CA ALA A 193 -8.59 7.59 19.63
C ALA A 193 -8.72 7.86 21.13
N ARG A 194 -8.91 9.12 21.52
CA ARG A 194 -9.21 9.51 22.92
C ARG A 194 -10.64 9.17 23.35
N LYS A 195 -11.51 8.80 22.40
CA LYS A 195 -12.89 8.39 22.61
C LYS A 195 -13.18 7.14 21.79
N VAL A 196 -14.06 6.28 22.31
CA VAL A 196 -14.57 5.07 21.67
C VAL A 196 -15.31 5.40 20.37
N ILE A 197 -16.14 6.44 20.39
CA ILE A 197 -16.91 6.87 19.23
C ILE A 197 -16.02 7.80 18.38
N VAL A 198 -15.74 7.36 17.16
CA VAL A 198 -14.92 8.08 16.18
C VAL A 198 -15.76 8.37 14.93
N CYS A 199 -15.61 9.58 14.38
CA CYS A 199 -16.29 10.02 13.16
C CYS A 199 -16.00 9.08 11.97
N SER A 200 -16.97 8.94 11.07
CA SER A 200 -16.83 8.10 9.87
C SER A 200 -15.65 8.53 9.00
N THR A 201 -15.44 9.85 8.84
CA THR A 201 -14.34 10.42 8.05
C THR A 201 -12.96 9.89 8.45
N VAL A 202 -12.70 9.75 9.76
CA VAL A 202 -11.42 9.21 10.26
C VAL A 202 -11.30 7.71 9.98
N ARG A 203 -12.41 6.97 10.06
CA ARG A 203 -12.43 5.53 9.74
C ARG A 203 -12.24 5.30 8.25
N ASP A 204 -12.73 6.20 7.41
CA ASP A 204 -12.57 6.16 5.97
C ASP A 204 -11.15 6.55 5.53
N ASP A 205 -10.54 7.55 6.19
CA ASP A 205 -9.11 7.84 6.03
C ASP A 205 -8.24 6.62 6.41
N PHE A 206 -8.54 5.98 7.55
CA PHE A 206 -7.85 4.75 7.95
C PHE A 206 -7.96 3.64 6.90
N ARG A 207 -9.16 3.42 6.34
CA ARG A 207 -9.38 2.43 5.27
C ARG A 207 -8.63 2.79 3.99
N THR A 208 -8.62 4.07 3.62
CA THR A 208 -7.87 4.57 2.46
C THR A 208 -6.37 4.27 2.61
N ARG A 209 -5.81 4.56 3.79
CA ARG A 209 -4.41 4.24 4.13
C ARG A 209 -4.12 2.74 4.09
N ALA A 210 -5.00 1.94 4.71
CA ALA A 210 -4.90 0.49 4.69
C ALA A 210 -4.84 -0.05 3.26
N ASN A 211 -5.77 0.39 2.40
CA ASN A 211 -5.84 -0.03 1.01
C ASN A 211 -4.60 0.37 0.23
N CYS A 212 -4.09 1.59 0.42
CA CYS A 212 -2.85 2.04 -0.24
C CYS A 212 -1.67 1.12 0.10
N TRP A 213 -1.56 0.71 1.37
CA TRP A 213 -0.53 -0.23 1.82
C TRP A 213 -0.88 -1.72 1.63
N ASN A 214 -1.90 -2.03 0.81
CA ASN A 214 -2.35 -3.41 0.52
C ASN A 214 -2.76 -4.20 1.79
N MET A 215 -3.36 -3.54 2.76
CA MET A 215 -3.85 -4.12 4.01
C MET A 215 -5.37 -4.34 3.97
N ASN A 216 -5.77 -5.37 3.23
CA ASN A 216 -7.19 -5.64 2.96
C ASN A 216 -7.92 -6.28 4.15
N GLU A 217 -7.18 -6.86 5.11
CA GLU A 217 -7.77 -7.45 6.30
C GLU A 217 -7.95 -6.36 7.36
N ILE A 218 -9.20 -5.95 7.60
CA ILE A 218 -9.55 -4.90 8.56
C ILE A 218 -10.47 -5.49 9.64
N PHE A 219 -10.20 -5.15 10.90
CA PHE A 219 -11.02 -5.53 12.04
C PHE A 219 -11.31 -4.33 12.93
N VAL A 220 -12.59 -4.13 13.26
CA VAL A 220 -13.06 -3.12 14.20
C VAL A 220 -13.34 -3.83 15.52
N LEU A 221 -12.80 -3.31 16.62
CA LEU A 221 -13.06 -3.90 17.93
C LEU A 221 -14.54 -3.72 18.32
N PRO A 222 -15.19 -4.76 18.88
CA PRO A 222 -16.60 -4.66 19.26
C PRO A 222 -16.89 -3.62 20.35
N GLN A 223 -16.01 -3.51 21.34
CA GLN A 223 -16.11 -2.58 22.47
C GLN A 223 -17.47 -2.65 23.20
N LYS A 224 -17.96 -3.88 23.43
CA LYS A 224 -19.27 -4.14 24.06
C LYS A 224 -19.17 -4.38 25.57
N LEU A 225 -18.04 -4.92 26.02
CA LEU A 225 -17.79 -5.23 27.43
C LEU A 225 -17.17 -4.01 28.15
N ALA A 226 -17.22 -4.03 29.48
CA ALA A 226 -16.51 -3.05 30.28
C ALA A 226 -15.00 -3.12 30.01
N PHE A 227 -14.39 -1.95 29.90
CA PHE A 227 -12.94 -1.83 29.80
C PHE A 227 -12.26 -2.31 31.07
N CYS A 228 -11.04 -2.84 30.92
CA CYS A 228 -10.17 -3.15 32.05
C CYS A 228 -9.67 -1.85 32.72
N ALA A 229 -9.43 -1.93 34.03
CA ALA A 229 -9.01 -0.81 34.89
C ALA A 229 -7.58 -1.00 35.38
#